data_AF-A0A925LSE6-F1
#
_entry.id   AF-A0A925LSE6-F1
#
_cell.length_a   1.000
_cell.length_b   1.000
_cell.length_c   1.000
_cell.angle_alpha   90.00
_cell.angle_beta   90.00
_cell.angle_gamma   90.00
#
_symmetry.space_group_name_H-M   'P 1'
#
loop_
_entity.id
_entity.type
_entity.pdbx_description
1 polymer ?
#
loop_
_entity_poly.entity_id
_entity_poly.type
_entity_poly.pdbx_seq_one_letter_code
_entity_poly.pdbx_strand_id
1 'polypeptide(L)' 'MGRPVTLFTGQWADLPLETLCKKAREFGYDGLELACWGDHFEVDKALSDDAYCV' A
#
# COMPACT_ATOMS: atom_id res chain seq x y z
N MET A 1 -0.82 -10.91 22.74
CA MET A 1 -0.42 -10.44 21.39
C MET A 1 -1.59 -9.65 20.81
N GLY A 2 -1.38 -8.40 20.39
CA GLY A 2 -2.42 -7.61 19.72
C GLY A 2 -2.64 -8.11 18.29
N ARG A 3 -3.86 -7.97 17.76
CA ARG A 3 -4.10 -8.19 16.32
C ARG A 3 -3.42 -7.05 15.54
N PRO A 4 -2.77 -7.33 14.40
CA PRO A 4 -2.20 -6.28 13.55
C PRO A 4 -3.28 -5.28 13.11
N VAL A 5 -2.93 -4.00 13.09
CA VAL A 5 -3.76 -2.90 12.58
C VAL A 5 -3.13 -2.34 11.32
N THR A 6 -3.88 -2.38 10.20
CA THR A 6 -3.42 -1.92 8.90
C THR A 6 -4.09 -0.60 8.51
N LEU A 7 -3.36 0.25 7.80
CA LEU A 7 -3.89 1.48 7.21
C LEU A 7 -4.38 1.20 5.78
N PHE A 8 -5.64 1.48 5.51
CA PHE A 8 -6.17 1.50 4.15
C PHE A 8 -5.66 2.73 3.38
N THR A 9 -5.08 2.51 2.20
CA THR A 9 -4.36 3.57 1.48
C THR A 9 -5.23 4.38 0.51
N GLY A 10 -6.52 4.08 0.40
CA GLY A 10 -7.40 4.69 -0.62
C GLY A 10 -7.52 6.21 -0.54
N GLN A 11 -7.58 6.76 0.67
CA GLN A 11 -7.68 8.19 0.95
C GLN A 11 -6.35 8.94 0.74
N TRP A 12 -5.26 8.21 0.48
CA TRP A 12 -3.89 8.72 0.46
C TRP A 12 -3.22 8.57 -0.92
N ALA A 13 -4.00 8.26 -1.96
CA ALA A 13 -3.48 7.98 -3.30
C ALA A 13 -2.90 9.21 -4.03
N ASP A 14 -2.99 10.38 -3.40
CA ASP A 14 -2.25 11.59 -3.79
C ASP A 14 -0.78 11.56 -3.33
N LEU A 15 -0.42 10.67 -2.40
CA LEU A 15 0.95 10.45 -1.95
C LEU A 15 1.57 9.23 -2.65
N PRO A 16 2.87 9.26 -2.99
CA PRO A 16 3.57 8.06 -3.45
C PRO A 16 3.58 6.96 -2.39
N LEU A 17 3.44 5.70 -2.80
CA LEU A 17 3.41 4.54 -1.88
C LEU A 17 4.59 4.54 -0.91
N GLU A 18 5.81 4.83 -1.39
CA GLU A 18 7.01 4.85 -0.54
C GLU A 18 6.90 5.89 0.60
N THR A 19 6.30 7.04 0.31
CA THR A 19 6.07 8.10 1.31
C THR A 19 5.02 7.65 2.32
N LEU A 20 3.94 7.02 1.87
CA LEU A 20 2.89 6.49 2.74
C LEU A 20 3.41 5.36 3.63
N CYS A 21 4.27 4.46 3.11
CA CYS A 21 4.92 3.41 3.89
C CYS A 21 5.73 3.98 5.08
N LYS A 22 6.53 5.02 4.83
CA LYS A 22 7.30 5.71 5.89
C LYS A 22 6.37 6.30 6.96
N LYS A 23 5.32 6.99 6.51
CA LYS A 23 4.30 7.59 7.40
C LYS A 23 3.54 6.55 8.21
N ALA A 24 3.07 5.46 7.59
CA ALA A 24 2.33 4.41 8.27
C ALA A 24 3.15 3.77 9.40
N ARG A 25 4.46 3.58 9.17
CA ARG A 25 5.39 3.12 10.20
C ARG A 25 5.55 4.14 11.34
N GLU A 26 5.72 5.43 11.01
CA GLU A 26 5.80 6.51 12.01
C GLU A 26 4.51 6.65 12.84
N PHE A 27 3.36 6.37 12.23
CA PHE A 27 2.05 6.40 12.88
C PHE A 27 1.79 5.16 13.76
N GLY A 28 2.59 4.10 13.63
CA GLY A 28 2.46 2.87 14.40
C GLY A 28 1.51 1.82 13.82
N TYR A 29 1.22 1.88 12.51
CA TYR A 29 0.50 0.80 11.83
C TYR A 29 1.43 -0.40 11.58
N ASP A 30 0.85 -1.59 11.65
CA ASP A 30 1.57 -2.86 11.42
C ASP A 30 1.68 -3.22 9.93
N GLY A 31 0.86 -2.59 9.07
CA GLY A 31 0.85 -2.85 7.64
C GLY A 31 -0.07 -1.90 6.86
N LEU A 32 -0.19 -2.18 5.57
CA LEU A 32 -1.02 -1.42 4.62
C LEU A 32 -2.03 -2.33 3.94
N GLU A 33 -3.23 -1.80 3.72
CA GLU A 33 -4.20 -2.35 2.77
C GLU A 33 -4.14 -1.48 1.50
N LEU A 34 -3.50 -2.00 0.44
CA LEU A 34 -3.19 -1.25 -0.77
C LEU A 34 -4.45 -1.03 -1.62
N ALA A 35 -4.79 0.24 -1.85
CA ALA A 35 -5.78 0.64 -2.84
C ALA A 35 -5.27 0.41 -4.27
N CYS A 36 -6.18 0.05 -5.17
CA CYS A 36 -5.90 -0.23 -6.57
C CYS A 36 -5.97 1.03 -7.46
N TRP A 37 -5.47 2.17 -6.96
CA TRP A 37 -5.36 3.43 -7.70
C TRP A 37 -4.21 4.28 -7.16
N GLY A 38 -3.82 5.33 -7.88
CA GLY A 38 -2.55 6.03 -7.65
C GLY A 38 -1.38 5.14 -8.09
N ASP A 39 -0.26 5.20 -7.36
CA ASP A 39 0.89 4.30 -7.53
C ASP A 39 0.94 3.17 -6.49
N HIS A 40 -0.15 2.94 -5.75
CA HIS A 40 -0.19 2.01 -4.62
C HIS A 40 -0.24 0.54 -5.07
N PHE A 41 -1.04 0.20 -6.08
CA PHE A 41 -1.09 -1.12 -6.68
C PHE A 41 -1.74 -1.05 -8.08
N GLU A 42 -0.99 -1.48 -9.10
CA GLU A 42 -1.42 -1.43 -10.50
C GLU A 42 -1.93 -2.80 -10.95
N VAL A 43 -3.25 -2.98 -10.92
CA VAL A 43 -3.92 -4.26 -11.25
C VAL A 43 -3.58 -4.74 -12.66
N ASP A 44 -3.53 -3.82 -13.63
CA ASP A 44 -3.23 -4.19 -15.02
C ASP A 44 -1.81 -4.76 -15.18
N LYS A 45 -0.83 -4.25 -14.42
CA LYS A 45 0.53 -4.80 -14.40
C LYS A 45 0.57 -6.16 -13.72
N ALA A 46 -0.14 -6.30 -12.59
CA ALA A 46 -0.25 -7.59 -11.90
C ALA A 46 -0.86 -8.70 -12.76
N LEU A 47 -1.68 -8.35 -13.75
CA LEU A 47 -2.27 -9.31 -14.70
C LEU A 47 -1.43 -9.57 -15.95
N SER A 48 -0.51 -8.68 -16.31
CA SER A 48 0.21 -8.72 -17.61
C SER A 48 1.73 -8.90 -17.50
N ASP A 49 2.30 -8.67 -16.31
CA ASP A 49 3.73 -8.77 -16.03
C ASP A 49 3.98 -9.67 -14.81
N ASP A 50 4.46 -10.88 -15.08
CA ASP A 50 4.81 -11.87 -14.05
C ASP A 50 5.88 -11.35 -13.07
N ALA A 51 6.66 -10.32 -13.43
CA ALA A 51 7.68 -9.71 -12.58
C ALA A 51 7.13 -8.61 -11.65
N TYR A 52 5.87 -8.21 -11.79
CA TYR A 52 5.31 -7.07 -11.05
C TYR A 52 4.99 -7.37 -9.57
N CYS A 53 4.56 -8.59 -9.25
CA CYS A 53 4.15 -9.01 -7.91
C CYS A 53 4.89 -10.27 -7.44
N VAL A 54 6.23 -10.24 -7.56
CA VAL A 54 7.13 -11.31 -7.10
C VAL A 54 7.62 -11.13 -5.67
#